data_AF-B9NDG6-F1
#
_entry.id   AF-B9NDG6-F1
#
_cell.length_a   1.000
_cell.length_b   1.000
_cell.length_c   1.000
_cell.angle_alpha   90.00
_cell.angle_beta   90.00
_cell.angle_gamma   90.00
#
_symmetry.space_group_name_H-M   'P 1'
#
loop_
_entity.id
_entity.type
_entity.pdbx_description
1 polymer ?
#
loop_
_entity_poly.entity_id
_entity_poly.type
_entity_poly.pdbx_seq_one_letter_code
_entity_poly.pdbx_strand_id
1 'polypeptide(L)' 'MLWQVFNVLHIKGINVQMISQGASKVNISLIVNDDEAEQCVRSLHSAFFESDVSELDGKCVSDNGSVQLRSEE' A
#
# COMPACT_ATOMS: atom_id res chain seq x y z
N MET A 1 13.65 -6.19 -2.17
CA MET A 1 12.53 -6.64 -1.31
C MET A 1 11.83 -5.49 -0.60
N LEU A 2 12.49 -4.73 0.29
CA LEU A 2 11.83 -3.64 1.04
C LEU A 2 11.13 -2.60 0.16
N TRP A 3 11.77 -2.16 -0.93
CA TRP A 3 11.15 -1.19 -1.83
C TRP A 3 9.89 -1.72 -2.53
N GLN A 4 9.84 -3.02 -2.87
CA GLN A 4 8.64 -3.64 -3.45
C GLN A 4 7.49 -3.69 -2.43
N VAL A 5 7.79 -4.06 -1.18
CA VAL A 5 6.82 -4.01 -0.06
C VAL A 5 6.28 -2.57 0.07
N PHE A 6 7.16 -1.58 0.16
CA PHE A 6 6.75 -0.18 0.33
C PHE A 6 5.90 0.32 -0.85
N ASN A 7 6.28 -0.02 -2.09
CA ASN A 7 5.54 0.37 -3.29
C ASN A 7 4.12 -0.23 -3.29
N VAL A 8 3.97 -1.51 -2.94
CA VAL A 8 2.65 -2.17 -2.84
C VAL A 8 1.77 -1.50 -1.79
N LEU A 9 2.32 -1.22 -0.61
CA LEU A 9 1.58 -0.57 0.47
C LEU A 9 1.16 0.85 0.08
N HIS A 10 2.03 1.60 -0.60
CA HIS A 10 1.73 2.95 -1.08
C HIS A 10 0.62 2.96 -2.13
N ILE A 11 0.68 2.08 -3.15
CA ILE A 11 -0.35 1.97 -4.18
C ILE A 11 -1.70 1.56 -3.58
N LYS A 12 -1.69 0.72 -2.55
CA LYS A 12 -2.91 0.28 -1.84
C LYS A 12 -3.41 1.30 -0.81
N GLY A 13 -2.67 2.39 -0.56
CA GLY A 13 -3.04 3.42 0.41
C GLY A 13 -2.95 2.98 1.87
N ILE A 14 -2.20 1.91 2.17
CA ILE A 14 -2.10 1.34 3.51
C ILE A 14 -1.15 2.17 4.37
N ASN A 15 -1.61 2.61 5.53
CA ASN A 15 -0.79 3.41 6.42
C ASN A 15 0.15 2.56 7.29
N VAL A 16 1.46 2.77 7.12
CA VAL A 16 2.48 2.07 7.91
C VAL A 16 2.99 2.99 9.01
N GLN A 17 2.73 2.62 10.26
CA GLN A 17 3.15 3.38 11.44
C GLN A 17 4.64 3.18 11.75
N MET A 18 5.16 1.98 11.49
CA MET A 18 6.55 1.65 11.79
C MET A 18 7.07 0.56 10.85
N ILE A 19 8.36 0.68 10.51
CA ILE A 19 9.13 -0.34 9.81
C ILE A 19 10.34 -0.66 10.67
N SER A 20 10.55 -1.94 10.97
CA SER A 20 11.76 -2.43 11.62
C SER A 20 12.40 -3.51 10.76
N GLN A 21 13.67 -3.34 10.45
CA GLN A 21 14.45 -4.31 9.70
C GLN A 21 15.63 -4.78 10.55
N GLY A 22 15.75 -6.10 10.73
CA GLY A 22 16.91 -6.70 11.40
C GLY A 22 18.18 -6.65 10.54
N ALA A 23 19.33 -6.96 11.14
CA ALA A 23 20.62 -7.01 10.46
C ALA A 23 20.67 -8.07 9.33
N SER A 24 19.90 -9.14 9.48
CA SER A 24 19.69 -10.11 8.42
C SER A 24 18.60 -9.57 7.49
N LYS A 25 18.96 -9.18 6.26
CA LYS A 25 18.09 -8.59 5.21
C LYS A 25 16.93 -9.50 4.76
N VAL A 26 16.66 -10.57 5.51
CA VAL A 26 15.65 -11.61 5.29
C VAL A 26 14.36 -11.37 6.07
N ASN A 27 14.36 -10.54 7.13
CA ASN A 27 13.15 -10.24 7.91
C ASN A 27 12.89 -8.73 7.96
N ILE A 28 11.65 -8.36 7.66
CA ILE A 28 11.11 -7.00 7.73
C ILE A 28 9.82 -7.08 8.54
N SER A 29 9.69 -6.26 9.58
CA SER A 29 8.50 -6.14 10.41
C SER A 29 7.81 -4.79 10.17
N LEU A 30 6.49 -4.81 10.08
CA LEU A 30 5.65 -3.64 9.77
C LEU A 30 4.56 -3.52 10.83
N ILE A 31 4.25 -2.29 11.24
CA ILE A 31 3.09 -1.97 12.07
C ILE A 31 2.07 -1.24 11.20
N VAL A 32 0.86 -1.79 11.10
CA VAL A 32 -0.29 -1.25 10.36
C VAL A 32 -1.51 -1.25 11.28
N ASN A 33 -2.57 -0.56 10.88
CA ASN A 33 -3.83 -0.64 11.62
C ASN A 33 -4.48 -2.02 11.43
N ASP A 34 -5.26 -2.45 12.42
CA ASP A 34 -5.90 -3.78 12.44
C ASP A 34 -6.92 -3.94 11.30
N ASP A 35 -7.64 -2.86 10.97
CA ASP A 35 -8.59 -2.80 9.86
C ASP A 35 -7.93 -2.95 8.48
N GLU A 36 -6.65 -2.58 8.37
CA GLU A 36 -5.88 -2.67 7.12
C GLU A 36 -5.01 -3.95 7.05
N ALA A 37 -4.88 -4.68 8.16
CA ALA A 37 -3.94 -5.79 8.29
C ALA A 37 -4.24 -6.94 7.31
N GLU A 38 -5.50 -7.33 7.16
CA GLU A 38 -5.88 -8.39 6.22
C GLU A 38 -5.58 -7.98 4.76
N GLN A 39 -5.93 -6.75 4.39
CA GLN A 39 -5.68 -6.21 3.06
C GLN A 39 -4.17 -6.12 2.75
N CYS A 40 -3.38 -5.72 3.74
CA CYS A 40 -1.92 -5.66 3.69
C CYS A 40 -1.31 -7.03 3.35
N VAL A 41 -1.68 -8.06 4.10
CA VAL A 41 -1.17 -9.43 3.90
C VAL A 41 -1.56 -9.96 2.52
N ARG A 42 -2.83 -9.78 2.10
CA ARG A 42 -3.30 -10.24 0.79
C ARG A 42 -2.60 -9.53 -0.37
N SER A 43 -2.40 -8.22 -0.25
CA SER A 43 -1.71 -7.43 -1.27
C SER A 43 -0.23 -7.81 -1.40
N LEU A 44 0.44 -8.06 -0.28
CA LEU A 44 1.81 -8.55 -0.27
C LEU A 44 1.89 -9.96 -0.84
N HIS A 45 0.99 -10.86 -0.47
CA HIS A 45 0.95 -12.22 -1.01
C HIS A 45 0.81 -12.20 -2.54
N SER A 46 -0.15 -11.42 -3.06
CA SER A 46 -0.36 -11.29 -4.50
C SER A 46 0.88 -10.72 -5.21
N ALA A 47 1.48 -9.65 -4.68
CA ALA A 47 2.64 -9.02 -5.29
C ALA A 47 3.90 -9.90 -5.33
N PHE A 48 4.12 -10.75 -4.31
CA PHE A 48 5.31 -11.60 -4.21
C PHE A 48 5.14 -13.01 -4.79
N PHE A 49 3.92 -13.55 -4.84
CA PHE A 49 3.66 -14.94 -5.21
C PHE A 49 2.73 -15.13 -6.41
N GLU A 50 1.90 -14.14 -6.76
CA GLU A 50 0.97 -14.23 -7.90
C GLU A 50 1.48 -13.48 -9.14
N SER A 51 2.71 -12.95 -9.09
CA SER A 51 3.38 -12.20 -10.16
C SER A 51 3.86 -13.06 -11.33
N ASP A 52 2.97 -13.91 -11.84
CA ASP A 52 3.00 -14.44 -13.20
C ASP A 52 1.76 -14.03 -14.01
N VAL A 53 1.01 -12.97 -13.65
CA VAL A 53 -0.01 -12.39 -14.53
C VAL A 53 -0.17 -10.86 -14.34
N SER A 54 0.41 -10.11 -15.27
CA SER A 54 -0.13 -8.91 -15.95
C SER A 54 -0.55 -7.66 -15.13
N GLU A 55 0.11 -6.54 -15.45
CA GLU A 55 -0.39 -5.15 -15.49
C GLU A 55 -1.84 -4.94 -15.03
N LEU A 56 -2.07 -4.25 -13.90
CA LEU A 56 -3.14 -3.28 -13.55
C LEU A 56 -2.81 -2.84 -12.09
N ASP A 57 -2.70 -1.60 -11.65
CA ASP A 57 -3.30 -0.33 -12.02
C ASP A 57 -2.39 0.77 -11.45
N GLY A 58 -1.73 1.51 -12.33
CA GLY A 58 -0.96 2.70 -11.98
C GLY A 58 -1.89 3.88 -11.68
N LYS A 59 -2.77 3.76 -10.69
CA LYS A 59 -3.57 4.90 -10.24
C LYS A 59 -2.84 5.67 -9.17
N CYS A 60 -1.98 6.57 -9.63
CA CYS A 60 -1.69 7.79 -8.89
C CYS A 60 -3.01 8.55 -8.70
N VAL A 61 -3.68 8.34 -7.57
CA VAL A 61 -4.78 9.22 -7.16
C VAL A 61 -4.13 10.47 -6.58
N SER A 62 -4.02 11.50 -7.42
CA SER A 62 -3.81 12.86 -6.95
C SER A 62 -5.03 13.26 -6.13
N ASP A 63 -4.88 13.23 -4.80
CA ASP A 63 -5.84 13.85 -3.88
C ASP A 63 -5.77 15.36 -4.08
N ASN A 64 -6.63 15.89 -4.95
CA ASN A 64 -6.88 17.32 -5.00
C ASN A 64 -8.01 17.60 -4.03
N GLY A 65 -7.65 18.23 -2.91
CA GLY A 65 -8.55 18.65 -1.85
C GLY A 65 -9.84 19.29 -2.38
N SER A 66 -10.94 18.81 -1.83
CA SER A 66 -12.30 19.31 -1.98
C SER A 66 -12.43 20.78 -1.60
N VAL A 67 -13.03 21.59 -2.48
CA VAL A 67 -13.97 22.66 -2.10
C VAL A 67 -15.22 22.51 -2.96
N GLN A 68 -16.30 22.06 -2.32
CA GLN A 68 -17.65 22.10 -2.83
C GLN A 68 -18.25 23.46 -2.41
N LEU A 69 -18.70 24.29 -3.36
CA LEU A 69 -19.81 25.20 -3.12
C LEU A 69 -20.86 24.97 -4.21
N ARG A 70 -22.09 24.78 -3.73
CA ARG A 70 -23.24 24.19 -4.41
C ARG A 70 -24.29 25.27 -4.68
N SER A 71 -25.03 25.06 -5.79
CA SER A 71 -26.33 25.62 -6.21
C SER A 71 -26.29 27.06 -6.72
N GLU A 72 -26.59 27.30 -8.01
CA GLU A 72 -27.86 27.26 -8.78
C GLU A 72 -28.45 28.68 -8.89
N GLU A 73 -28.59 29.13 -10.15
CA GLU A 73 -29.09 30.45 -10.65
C GLU A 73 -28.32 31.74 -10.28
#